data_AF-A0A6P4D7K3-F1
#
_entry.id   AF-A0A6P4D7K3-F1
#
_cell.length_a   1.000
_cell.length_b   1.000
_cell.length_c   1.000
_cell.angle_alpha   90.00
_cell.angle_beta   90.00
_cell.angle_gamma   90.00
#
_symmetry.space_group_name_H-M   'P 1'
#
loop_
_entity.id
_entity.type
_entity.pdbx_description
1 polymer ?
#
loop_
_entity_poly.entity_id
_entity_poly.type
_entity_poly.pdbx_seq_one_letter_code
_entity_poly.pdbx_strand_id
1 'polypeptide(L)'
;MVVKSEDGRELRSFTFKQEDQSQEVRAVERRVLLETLAAQLPHDVIQFSSKLARIESNPDGETLLELADGSKLLAKILIGCDGIRSPIAKWMGFSKANYVGHCAFRGLASYSEGQPYEPRVNYIYGRGVRAGYVPVSPTKVYWFICFNSSSPGPKITDPSVLKKEAKELVKNWPSELLDIVDATADETVSKTPLVDRWLWPAVSPPASAGKVVVVGDAWHPMTPNLGQGACCALEDAVVLAKKLAGAIKSNEDHSSVEEALRSYGSERWPRVFPLTVRAYFVGSILQWENPLVCSVRNNIVIPKLVRLGPLLEHTNFTPESL
;
A
#
# COMPACT_ATOMS: atom_id res chain seq x y z
N MET A 1 11.25 16.48 1.00
CA MET A 1 10.27 16.17 2.05
C MET A 1 10.37 17.24 3.13
N VAL A 2 9.23 17.67 3.66
CA VAL A 2 9.15 18.62 4.78
C VAL A 2 8.28 17.98 5.86
N VAL A 3 8.70 18.12 7.12
CA VAL A 3 7.96 17.64 8.29
C VAL A 3 7.69 18.85 9.19
N LYS A 4 6.42 19.13 9.45
CA LYS A 4 5.95 20.18 10.36
C LYS A 4 5.23 19.57 11.57
N SER A 5 5.12 20.31 12.67
CA SER A 5 4.18 20.00 13.75
C SER A 5 2.78 20.56 13.44
N GLU A 6 1.77 20.14 14.22
CA GLU A 6 0.38 20.59 14.12
C GLU A 6 0.18 22.12 14.28
N ASP A 7 1.15 22.83 14.86
CA ASP A 7 1.18 24.30 14.99
C ASP A 7 1.90 24.99 13.80
N GLY A 8 2.35 24.23 12.80
CA GLY A 8 3.01 24.74 11.59
C GLY A 8 4.53 24.91 11.69
N ARG A 9 5.14 24.68 12.85
CA ARG A 9 6.60 24.76 12.99
C ARG A 9 7.29 23.67 12.18
N GLU A 10 8.26 24.06 11.35
CA GLU A 10 9.11 23.09 10.66
C GLU A 10 9.99 22.33 11.66
N LEU A 11 9.88 21.01 11.63
CA LEU A 11 10.69 20.10 12.44
C LEU A 11 11.93 19.65 11.67
N ARG A 12 11.78 19.45 10.35
CA ARG A 12 12.85 19.07 9.43
C ARG A 12 12.45 19.26 7.98
N SER A 13 13.39 19.64 7.13
CA SER A 13 13.28 19.64 5.67
C SER A 13 14.52 19.05 5.03
N PHE A 14 14.35 18.30 3.94
CA PHE A 14 15.45 17.73 3.14
C PHE A 14 14.97 17.37 1.74
N THR A 15 15.89 17.15 0.81
CA THR A 15 15.57 16.52 -0.49
C THR A 15 16.13 15.11 -0.53
N PHE A 16 15.46 14.17 -1.23
CA PHE A 16 15.95 12.79 -1.32
C PHE A 16 17.35 12.73 -1.92
N LYS A 17 17.62 13.53 -2.96
CA LYS A 17 18.95 13.62 -3.59
C LYS A 17 20.07 14.16 -2.70
N GLN A 18 19.76 15.00 -1.72
CA GLN A 18 20.76 15.46 -0.74
C GLN A 18 21.20 14.35 0.21
N GLU A 19 20.33 13.37 0.43
CA GLU A 19 20.55 12.29 1.39
C GLU A 19 21.09 11.03 0.70
N ASP A 20 20.65 10.75 -0.53
CA ASP A 20 21.18 9.72 -1.41
C ASP A 20 20.90 10.09 -2.88
N GLN A 21 21.96 10.29 -3.68
CA GLN A 21 21.83 10.71 -5.07
C GLN A 21 21.18 9.65 -5.98
N SER A 22 21.18 8.38 -5.56
CA SER A 22 20.55 7.28 -6.30
C SER A 22 19.04 7.21 -6.12
N GLN A 23 18.50 7.91 -5.12
CA GLN A 23 17.08 7.83 -4.75
C GLN A 23 16.25 8.90 -5.47
N GLU A 24 15.09 8.48 -5.99
CA GLU A 24 14.03 9.38 -6.41
C GLU A 24 12.68 8.97 -5.82
N VAL A 25 11.77 9.94 -5.71
CA VAL A 25 10.39 9.69 -5.35
C VAL A 25 9.52 10.34 -6.41
N ARG A 26 8.66 9.53 -7.04
CA ARG A 26 7.64 10.00 -7.98
C ARG A 26 6.27 9.76 -7.39
N ALA A 27 5.48 10.83 -7.32
CA ALA A 27 4.07 10.72 -7.00
C ALA A 27 3.29 10.67 -8.32
N VAL A 28 2.40 9.69 -8.45
CA VAL A 28 1.55 9.51 -9.62
C VAL A 28 0.12 9.25 -9.18
N GLU A 29 -0.84 9.65 -10.01
CA GLU A 29 -2.24 9.29 -9.78
C GLU A 29 -2.41 7.78 -9.97
N ARG A 30 -2.97 7.11 -8.94
CA ARG A 30 -3.19 5.65 -8.99
C ARG A 30 -4.01 5.23 -10.20
N ARG A 31 -5.05 6.00 -10.54
CA ARG A 31 -5.90 5.75 -11.71
C ARG A 31 -5.09 5.77 -13.00
N VAL A 32 -4.30 6.82 -13.21
CA VAL A 32 -3.48 6.98 -14.43
C VAL A 32 -2.45 5.86 -14.53
N LEU A 33 -1.80 5.48 -13.43
CA LEU A 33 -0.87 4.34 -13.42
C LEU A 33 -1.56 3.04 -13.82
N LEU A 34 -2.73 2.74 -13.25
CA LEU A 34 -3.48 1.52 -13.58
C LEU A 34 -3.96 1.52 -15.04
N GLU A 35 -4.50 2.64 -15.54
CA GLU A 35 -4.92 2.79 -16.94
C GLU A 35 -3.73 2.61 -17.89
N THR A 36 -2.57 3.17 -17.55
CA THR A 36 -1.34 3.04 -18.34
C THR A 36 -0.87 1.60 -18.42
N LEU A 37 -0.86 0.88 -17.28
CA LEU A 37 -0.48 -0.54 -17.24
C LEU A 37 -1.49 -1.42 -18.00
N ALA A 38 -2.79 -1.17 -17.82
CA ALA A 38 -3.85 -1.91 -18.50
C ALA A 38 -3.80 -1.72 -20.02
N ALA A 39 -3.46 -0.52 -20.50
CA ALA A 39 -3.32 -0.21 -21.92
C ALA A 39 -2.17 -0.97 -22.62
N GLN A 40 -1.22 -1.56 -21.86
CA GLN A 40 -0.15 -2.40 -22.42
C GLN A 40 -0.59 -3.84 -22.65
N LEU A 41 -1.79 -4.23 -22.19
CA LEU A 41 -2.30 -5.58 -22.32
C LEU A 41 -3.06 -5.76 -23.65
N PRO A 42 -3.06 -6.97 -24.23
CA PRO A 42 -3.89 -7.25 -25.39
C PRO A 42 -5.37 -6.98 -25.11
N HIS A 43 -6.13 -6.69 -26.17
CA HIS A 43 -7.58 -6.58 -26.06
C HIS A 43 -8.19 -7.85 -25.45
N ASP A 44 -9.26 -7.69 -24.68
CA ASP A 44 -10.07 -8.76 -24.08
C ASP A 44 -9.41 -9.62 -22.97
N VAL A 45 -8.18 -9.32 -22.54
CA VAL A 45 -7.58 -10.06 -21.39
C VAL A 45 -8.14 -9.62 -20.03
N ILE A 46 -8.63 -8.38 -19.91
CA ILE A 46 -9.29 -7.88 -18.71
C ILE A 46 -10.79 -8.13 -18.85
N GLN A 47 -11.33 -8.99 -18.00
CA GLN A 47 -12.76 -9.26 -17.90
C GLN A 47 -13.32 -8.62 -16.62
N PHE A 48 -14.15 -7.58 -16.78
CA PHE A 48 -14.83 -6.94 -15.65
C PHE A 48 -16.03 -7.77 -15.20
N SER A 49 -16.62 -7.41 -14.06
CA SER A 49 -17.76 -8.11 -13.45
C SER A 49 -17.52 -9.60 -13.13
N SER A 50 -16.26 -10.04 -13.16
CA SER A 50 -15.83 -11.44 -12.99
C SER A 50 -15.43 -11.75 -11.54
N LYS A 51 -16.37 -11.59 -10.60
CA LYS A 51 -16.08 -11.80 -9.17
C LYS A 51 -15.97 -13.30 -8.84
N LEU A 52 -14.83 -13.73 -8.30
CA LEU A 52 -14.65 -15.10 -7.80
C LEU A 52 -15.59 -15.40 -6.64
N ALA A 53 -16.34 -16.49 -6.74
CA ALA A 53 -17.25 -17.00 -5.71
C ALA A 53 -16.69 -18.24 -5.01
N ARG A 54 -16.11 -19.17 -5.77
CA ARG A 54 -15.57 -20.44 -5.24
C ARG A 54 -14.29 -20.85 -5.98
N ILE A 55 -13.42 -21.54 -5.25
CA ILE A 55 -12.16 -22.10 -5.73
C ILE A 55 -12.06 -23.55 -5.26
N GLU A 56 -11.69 -24.44 -6.17
CA GLU A 56 -11.53 -25.88 -5.92
C GLU A 56 -10.28 -26.42 -6.60
N SER A 57 -9.53 -27.28 -5.90
CA SER A 57 -8.46 -28.06 -6.51
C SER A 57 -9.05 -29.22 -7.29
N ASN A 58 -8.66 -29.37 -8.55
CA ASN A 58 -9.00 -30.54 -9.34
C ASN A 58 -7.89 -31.60 -9.21
N PRO A 59 -8.20 -32.92 -9.22
CA PRO A 59 -7.18 -33.97 -9.14
C PRO A 59 -6.16 -33.94 -10.28
N ASP A 60 -6.55 -33.39 -11.44
CA ASP A 60 -5.69 -33.24 -12.62
C ASP A 60 -4.65 -32.10 -12.49
N GLY A 61 -4.60 -31.42 -11.33
CA GLY A 61 -3.64 -30.37 -11.03
C GLY A 61 -3.98 -29.00 -11.64
N GLU A 62 -5.20 -28.83 -12.15
CA GLU A 62 -5.80 -27.54 -12.50
C GLU A 62 -6.68 -27.01 -11.35
N THR A 63 -6.92 -25.71 -11.32
CA THR A 63 -7.79 -25.06 -10.33
C THR A 63 -9.10 -24.65 -10.98
N LEU A 64 -10.22 -25.13 -10.46
CA LEU A 64 -11.56 -24.74 -10.89
C LEU A 64 -11.99 -23.48 -10.14
N LEU A 65 -12.40 -22.47 -10.89
CA LEU A 65 -12.90 -21.19 -10.41
C LEU A 65 -14.36 -21.06 -10.80
N GLU A 66 -15.23 -20.78 -9.84
CA GLU A 66 -16.63 -20.43 -10.09
C GLU A 66 -16.81 -18.94 -9.81
N LEU A 67 -17.35 -18.21 -10.79
CA LEU A 67 -17.64 -16.78 -10.65
C LEU A 67 -19.05 -16.57 -10.10
N ALA A 68 -19.31 -15.36 -9.62
CA ALA A 68 -20.60 -15.00 -9.01
C ALA A 68 -21.79 -15.04 -9.98
N ASP A 69 -21.55 -15.04 -11.30
CA ASP A 69 -22.57 -15.22 -12.33
C ASP A 69 -22.82 -16.70 -12.68
N GLY A 70 -22.12 -17.63 -12.01
CA GLY A 70 -22.20 -19.08 -12.24
C GLY A 70 -21.28 -19.61 -13.34
N SER A 71 -20.55 -18.74 -14.05
CA SER A 71 -19.54 -19.17 -15.01
C SER A 71 -18.38 -19.89 -14.33
N LYS A 72 -17.74 -20.81 -15.06
CA LYS A 72 -16.65 -21.64 -14.56
C LYS A 72 -15.42 -21.52 -15.43
N LEU A 73 -14.27 -21.39 -14.79
CA LEU A 73 -12.96 -21.30 -15.44
C LEU A 73 -12.03 -22.37 -14.88
N LEU A 74 -11.27 -23.03 -15.76
CA LEU A 74 -10.18 -23.92 -15.36
C LEU A 74 -8.85 -23.20 -15.57
N ALA A 75 -8.06 -23.11 -14.51
CA ALA A 75 -6.78 -22.42 -14.52
C ALA A 75 -5.63 -23.42 -14.29
N LYS A 76 -4.66 -23.42 -15.21
CA LYS A 76 -3.40 -24.16 -15.05
C LYS A 76 -2.49 -23.53 -13.99
N ILE A 77 -2.53 -22.20 -13.89
CA ILE A 77 -1.81 -21.40 -12.91
C ILE A 77 -2.79 -20.32 -12.44
N LEU A 78 -2.91 -20.15 -11.12
CA LEU A 78 -3.74 -19.10 -10.52
C LEU A 78 -2.85 -18.14 -9.74
N ILE A 79 -2.93 -16.85 -10.06
CA ILE A 79 -2.24 -15.77 -9.34
C ILE A 79 -3.29 -14.93 -8.62
N GLY A 80 -3.29 -14.96 -7.28
CA GLY A 80 -4.14 -14.14 -6.43
C GLY A 80 -3.59 -12.74 -6.25
N CYS A 81 -4.15 -11.79 -7.00
CA CYS A 81 -3.88 -10.35 -6.93
C CYS A 81 -5.10 -9.57 -6.37
N ASP A 82 -5.94 -10.22 -5.56
CA ASP A 82 -7.29 -9.83 -5.15
C ASP A 82 -7.34 -9.05 -3.80
N GLY A 83 -6.19 -8.56 -3.37
CA GLY A 83 -6.02 -7.57 -2.30
C GLY A 83 -6.33 -8.07 -0.88
N ILE A 84 -6.47 -7.13 0.06
CA ILE A 84 -6.61 -7.39 1.51
C ILE A 84 -7.72 -8.38 1.89
N ARG A 85 -8.76 -8.51 1.06
CA ARG A 85 -9.90 -9.43 1.28
C ARG A 85 -9.87 -10.64 0.36
N SER A 86 -8.69 -11.01 -0.11
CA SER A 86 -8.45 -12.09 -1.07
C SER A 86 -9.17 -13.40 -0.67
N PRO A 87 -10.21 -13.83 -1.40
CA PRO A 87 -10.74 -15.19 -1.28
C PRO A 87 -9.69 -16.26 -1.55
N ILE A 88 -8.70 -16.00 -2.42
CA ILE A 88 -7.63 -16.96 -2.74
C ILE A 88 -6.72 -17.17 -1.52
N ALA A 89 -6.26 -16.09 -0.88
CA ALA A 89 -5.47 -16.17 0.34
C ALA A 89 -6.25 -16.87 1.47
N LYS A 90 -7.55 -16.58 1.60
CA LYS A 90 -8.41 -17.28 2.56
C LYS A 90 -8.46 -18.78 2.27
N TRP A 91 -8.62 -19.18 1.01
CA TRP A 91 -8.61 -20.59 0.60
C TRP A 91 -7.27 -21.28 0.89
N MET A 92 -6.15 -20.56 0.71
CA MET A 92 -4.81 -21.03 1.09
C MET A 92 -4.56 -21.08 2.62
N GLY A 93 -5.56 -20.72 3.44
CA GLY A 93 -5.47 -20.77 4.90
C GLY A 93 -4.86 -19.53 5.55
N PHE A 94 -4.67 -18.43 4.83
CA PHE A 94 -4.22 -17.20 5.46
C PHE A 94 -5.31 -16.62 6.38
N SER A 95 -4.89 -16.11 7.53
CA SER A 95 -5.79 -15.38 8.44
C SER A 95 -6.31 -14.10 7.80
N LYS A 96 -7.40 -13.56 8.35
CA LYS A 96 -7.88 -12.22 7.97
C LYS A 96 -6.86 -11.17 8.42
N ALA A 97 -6.75 -10.08 7.68
CA ALA A 97 -5.98 -8.92 8.12
C ALA A 97 -6.57 -8.33 9.41
N ASN A 98 -5.71 -7.93 10.33
CA ASN A 98 -6.07 -7.38 11.63
C ASN A 98 -6.22 -5.87 11.53
N TYR A 99 -7.22 -5.32 12.22
CA TYR A 99 -7.35 -3.88 12.37
C TYR A 99 -6.28 -3.35 13.33
N VAL A 100 -5.54 -2.31 12.92
CA VAL A 100 -4.37 -1.80 13.67
C VAL A 100 -4.70 -0.63 14.61
N GLY A 101 -5.98 -0.31 14.80
CA GLY A 101 -6.38 0.80 15.67
C GLY A 101 -6.33 2.19 15.01
N HIS A 102 -6.14 2.25 13.69
CA HIS A 102 -6.03 3.52 12.95
C HIS A 102 -6.98 3.54 11.74
N CYS A 103 -7.49 4.72 11.44
CA CYS A 103 -8.21 5.01 10.20
C CYS A 103 -7.47 6.08 9.40
N ALA A 104 -7.72 6.13 8.10
CA ALA A 104 -7.19 7.18 7.24
C ALA A 104 -8.25 7.75 6.31
N PHE A 105 -8.34 9.08 6.29
CA PHE A 105 -8.94 9.84 5.20
C PHE A 105 -7.93 10.06 4.08
N ARG A 106 -8.40 10.06 2.84
CA ARG A 106 -7.62 10.38 1.66
C ARG A 106 -8.46 11.16 0.67
N GLY A 107 -7.83 12.06 -0.07
CA GLY A 107 -8.47 12.79 -1.15
C GLY A 107 -7.47 13.27 -2.20
N LEU A 108 -8.01 13.80 -3.29
CA LEU A 108 -7.25 14.35 -4.42
C LEU A 108 -7.81 15.72 -4.78
N ALA A 109 -7.14 16.76 -4.30
CA ALA A 109 -7.50 18.14 -4.59
C ALA A 109 -7.20 18.48 -6.05
N SER A 110 -8.05 19.31 -6.65
CA SER A 110 -7.91 19.75 -8.04
C SER A 110 -7.87 21.27 -8.13
N TYR A 111 -6.94 21.79 -8.91
CA TYR A 111 -6.67 23.21 -9.11
C TYR A 111 -6.70 23.51 -10.61
N SER A 112 -7.74 24.19 -11.10
CA SER A 112 -7.90 24.46 -12.54
C SER A 112 -6.77 25.32 -13.09
N GLU A 113 -6.32 26.30 -12.32
CA GLU A 113 -5.24 27.24 -12.70
C GLU A 113 -3.83 26.75 -12.31
N GLY A 114 -3.72 25.49 -11.88
CA GLY A 114 -2.48 24.93 -11.37
C GLY A 114 -2.35 25.00 -9.85
N GLN A 115 -1.68 24.00 -9.28
CA GLN A 115 -1.49 23.87 -7.84
C GLN A 115 -0.29 24.73 -7.36
N PRO A 116 -0.38 25.41 -6.21
CA PRO A 116 0.64 26.38 -5.76
C PRO A 116 1.80 25.78 -4.95
N TYR A 117 1.86 24.46 -4.75
CA TYR A 117 2.78 23.81 -3.82
C TYR A 117 4.04 23.27 -4.51
N GLU A 118 5.16 23.29 -3.80
CA GLU A 118 6.41 22.68 -4.25
C GLU A 118 6.27 21.15 -4.39
N PRO A 119 6.96 20.51 -5.35
CA PRO A 119 6.92 19.06 -5.60
C PRO A 119 7.69 18.28 -4.51
N ARG A 120 7.20 18.33 -3.28
CA ARG A 120 7.77 17.68 -2.10
C ARG A 120 6.68 16.92 -1.35
N VAL A 121 7.08 15.85 -0.68
CA VAL A 121 6.22 15.18 0.31
C VAL A 121 6.18 16.05 1.57
N ASN A 122 4.99 16.45 1.99
CA ASN A 122 4.76 17.25 3.20
C ASN A 122 4.09 16.38 4.26
N TYR A 123 4.64 16.36 5.47
CA TYR A 123 4.08 15.70 6.64
C TYR A 123 3.78 16.72 7.72
N ILE A 124 2.67 16.52 8.42
CA ILE A 124 2.28 17.30 9.60
C ILE A 124 2.00 16.30 10.74
N TYR A 125 2.71 16.44 11.85
CA TYR A 125 2.61 15.55 13.00
C TYR A 125 1.94 16.22 14.18
N GLY A 126 0.80 15.67 14.60
CA GLY A 126 0.09 16.01 15.83
C GLY A 126 0.18 14.91 16.87
N ARG A 127 -0.81 14.88 17.77
CA ARG A 127 -0.99 13.85 18.81
C ARG A 127 -2.11 12.89 18.41
N GLY A 128 -1.80 11.61 18.17
CA GLY A 128 -2.77 10.62 17.68
C GLY A 128 -3.34 10.89 16.28
N VAL A 129 -2.87 11.95 15.62
CA VAL A 129 -3.26 12.38 14.28
C VAL A 129 -1.99 12.79 13.54
N ARG A 130 -1.90 12.40 12.27
CA ARG A 130 -0.88 12.86 11.33
C ARG A 130 -1.51 13.06 9.97
N ALA A 131 -1.03 14.05 9.24
CA ALA A 131 -1.48 14.31 7.89
C ALA A 131 -0.30 14.47 6.96
N GLY A 132 -0.57 14.45 5.67
CA GLY A 132 0.41 14.83 4.68
C GLY A 132 -0.23 15.07 3.33
N TYR A 133 0.52 15.77 2.48
CA TYR A 133 0.11 16.06 1.12
C TYR A 133 1.31 16.06 0.17
N VAL A 134 1.03 15.70 -1.08
CA VAL A 134 2.03 15.55 -2.14
C VAL A 134 1.42 16.01 -3.46
N PRO A 135 1.99 17.02 -4.14
CA PRO A 135 1.63 17.31 -5.52
C PRO A 135 1.92 16.10 -6.42
N VAL A 136 0.92 15.67 -7.19
CA VAL A 136 1.01 14.48 -8.06
C VAL A 136 0.96 14.83 -9.55
N SER A 137 0.52 16.05 -9.87
CA SER A 137 0.53 16.62 -11.22
C SER A 137 0.54 18.15 -11.13
N PRO A 138 0.69 18.89 -12.25
CA PRO A 138 0.60 20.35 -12.25
C PRO A 138 -0.70 20.93 -11.70
N THR A 139 -1.77 20.13 -11.63
CA THR A 139 -3.11 20.58 -11.23
C THR A 139 -3.70 19.80 -10.05
N LYS A 140 -2.99 18.80 -9.49
CA LYS A 140 -3.55 17.94 -8.45
C LYS A 140 -2.61 17.68 -7.29
N VAL A 141 -3.20 17.59 -6.10
CA VAL A 141 -2.50 17.35 -4.84
C VAL A 141 -3.20 16.21 -4.09
N TYR A 142 -2.49 15.11 -3.87
CA TYR A 142 -2.95 14.03 -3.01
C TYR A 142 -2.74 14.41 -1.55
N TRP A 143 -3.71 14.09 -0.69
CA TRP A 143 -3.58 14.26 0.75
C TRP A 143 -4.12 13.07 1.52
N PHE A 144 -3.66 12.93 2.77
CA PHE A 144 -4.19 11.97 3.73
C PHE A 144 -4.19 12.54 5.14
N ILE A 145 -5.11 12.03 5.97
CA ILE A 145 -5.16 12.26 7.42
C ILE A 145 -5.33 10.89 8.07
N CYS A 146 -4.33 10.46 8.84
CA CYS A 146 -4.32 9.22 9.61
C CYS A 146 -4.56 9.56 11.09
N PHE A 147 -5.49 8.88 11.74
CA PHE A 147 -5.90 9.17 13.11
C PHE A 147 -6.21 7.89 13.90
N ASN A 148 -6.06 7.96 15.21
CA ASN A 148 -6.38 6.87 16.12
C ASN A 148 -7.88 6.64 16.20
N SER A 149 -8.27 5.37 16.15
CA SER A 149 -9.66 4.97 16.32
C SER A 149 -9.73 3.56 16.88
N SER A 150 -10.28 3.42 18.08
CA SER A 150 -10.37 2.13 18.78
C SER A 150 -11.19 1.08 18.03
N SER A 151 -12.07 1.50 17.12
CA SER A 151 -12.82 0.63 16.22
C SER A 151 -12.90 1.25 14.82
N PRO A 152 -13.07 0.45 13.76
CA PRO A 152 -13.27 0.99 12.41
C PRO A 152 -14.55 1.82 12.27
N GLY A 153 -15.48 1.72 13.22
CA GLY A 153 -16.79 2.36 13.17
C GLY A 153 -17.69 1.83 12.05
N PRO A 154 -18.89 2.41 11.87
CA PRO A 154 -19.73 2.11 10.73
C PRO A 154 -19.08 2.57 9.42
N LYS A 155 -19.35 1.86 8.33
CA LYS A 155 -18.93 2.30 7.00
C LYS A 155 -19.76 3.52 6.59
N ILE A 156 -19.16 4.70 6.68
CA ILE A 156 -19.74 5.95 6.17
C ILE A 156 -19.40 6.06 4.69
N THR A 157 -20.42 6.22 3.84
CA THR A 157 -20.26 6.38 2.39
C THR A 157 -20.70 7.74 1.87
N ASP A 158 -21.36 8.55 2.70
CA ASP A 158 -21.73 9.91 2.34
C ASP A 158 -20.46 10.78 2.22
N PRO A 159 -20.10 11.22 1.01
CA PRO A 159 -18.83 11.91 0.79
C PRO A 159 -18.73 13.26 1.54
N SER A 160 -19.86 13.96 1.72
CA SER A 160 -19.93 15.24 2.42
C SER A 160 -19.60 15.09 3.91
N VAL A 161 -20.09 14.01 4.53
CA VAL A 161 -19.79 13.66 5.92
C VAL A 161 -18.31 13.30 6.08
N LEU A 162 -17.74 12.54 5.13
CA LEU A 162 -16.34 12.14 5.17
C LEU A 162 -15.40 13.36 5.13
N LYS A 163 -15.64 14.31 4.23
CA LYS A 163 -14.85 15.54 4.14
C LYS A 163 -14.97 16.38 5.40
N LYS A 164 -16.19 16.53 5.95
CA LYS A 164 -16.43 17.27 7.19
C LYS A 164 -15.69 16.63 8.38
N GLU A 165 -15.76 15.32 8.55
CA GLU A 165 -15.01 14.59 9.60
C GLU A 165 -13.50 14.78 9.44
N ALA A 166 -12.99 14.70 8.20
CA ALA A 166 -11.58 14.90 7.91
C ALA A 166 -11.11 16.31 8.31
N LYS A 167 -11.88 17.36 7.97
CA LYS A 167 -11.57 18.74 8.36
C LYS A 167 -11.62 18.96 9.87
N GLU A 168 -12.62 18.40 10.55
CA GLU A 168 -12.79 18.58 11.99
C GLU A 168 -11.56 18.06 12.77
N LEU A 169 -10.97 16.95 12.33
CA LEU A 169 -9.75 16.38 12.93
C LEU A 169 -8.55 17.33 12.89
N VAL A 170 -8.49 18.23 11.90
CA VAL A 170 -7.32 19.09 11.63
C VAL A 170 -7.69 20.58 11.60
N LYS A 171 -8.83 20.98 12.16
CA LYS A 171 -9.36 22.35 12.07
C LYS A 171 -8.42 23.45 12.60
N ASN A 172 -7.51 23.10 13.50
CA ASN A 172 -6.54 24.02 14.11
C ASN A 172 -5.13 23.85 13.52
N TRP A 173 -4.98 23.07 12.46
CA TRP A 173 -3.70 22.80 11.80
C TRP A 173 -3.41 23.88 10.75
N PRO A 174 -2.22 23.90 10.13
CA PRO A 174 -1.87 24.91 9.14
C PRO A 174 -2.90 24.99 8.01
N SER A 175 -3.25 26.22 7.61
CA SER A 175 -4.34 26.47 6.65
C SER A 175 -4.09 25.79 5.31
N GLU A 176 -2.83 25.57 4.92
CA GLU A 176 -2.49 24.90 3.66
C GLU A 176 -3.14 23.51 3.56
N LEU A 177 -3.20 22.75 4.66
CA LEU A 177 -3.87 21.44 4.65
C LEU A 177 -5.39 21.60 4.51
N LEU A 178 -5.98 22.59 5.19
CA LEU A 178 -7.42 22.85 5.13
C LEU A 178 -7.84 23.30 3.73
N ASP A 179 -7.06 24.18 3.10
CA ASP A 179 -7.27 24.65 1.73
C ASP A 179 -7.23 23.50 0.72
N ILE A 180 -6.29 22.56 0.88
CA ILE A 180 -6.20 21.34 0.05
C ILE A 180 -7.44 20.46 0.24
N VAL A 181 -7.88 20.26 1.48
CA VAL A 181 -9.09 19.48 1.75
C VAL A 181 -10.31 20.18 1.12
N ASP A 182 -10.41 21.51 1.21
CA ASP A 182 -11.51 22.28 0.63
C ASP A 182 -11.55 22.21 -0.90
N ALA A 183 -10.39 22.27 -1.56
CA ALA A 183 -10.24 22.10 -3.01
C ALA A 183 -10.46 20.65 -3.51
N THR A 184 -10.80 19.71 -2.62
CA THR A 184 -11.10 18.33 -2.97
C THR A 184 -12.59 18.13 -3.18
N ALA A 185 -13.00 17.58 -4.33
CA ALA A 185 -14.38 17.19 -4.57
C ALA A 185 -14.81 16.12 -3.55
N ASP A 186 -15.96 16.30 -2.92
CA ASP A 186 -16.43 15.48 -1.81
C ASP A 186 -16.42 13.99 -2.17
N GLU A 187 -16.87 13.65 -3.38
CA GLU A 187 -16.99 12.28 -3.93
C GLU A 187 -15.65 11.55 -4.05
N THR A 188 -14.53 12.28 -3.99
CA THR A 188 -13.18 11.72 -4.06
C THR A 188 -12.56 11.49 -2.68
N VAL A 189 -13.24 11.91 -1.61
CA VAL A 189 -12.80 11.67 -0.24
C VAL A 189 -13.20 10.26 0.19
N SER A 190 -12.24 9.53 0.74
CA SER A 190 -12.44 8.17 1.23
C SER A 190 -11.92 8.01 2.66
N LYS A 191 -12.61 7.19 3.45
CA LYS A 191 -12.18 6.75 4.78
C LYS A 191 -11.98 5.25 4.77
N THR A 192 -10.81 4.80 5.22
CA THR A 192 -10.51 3.36 5.30
C THR A 192 -9.92 3.02 6.65
N PRO A 193 -10.36 1.92 7.30
CA PRO A 193 -9.60 1.34 8.40
C PRO A 193 -8.27 0.82 7.87
N LEU A 194 -7.21 1.01 8.64
CA LEU A 194 -5.90 0.46 8.34
C LEU A 194 -5.82 -0.94 8.93
N VAL A 195 -5.26 -1.86 8.15
CA VAL A 195 -5.12 -3.26 8.53
C VAL A 195 -3.73 -3.76 8.15
N ASP A 196 -3.31 -4.86 8.76
CA ASP A 196 -2.12 -5.59 8.39
C ASP A 196 -2.25 -7.09 8.61
N ARG A 197 -1.33 -7.87 8.04
CA ARG A 197 -1.18 -9.30 8.35
C ARG A 197 0.28 -9.68 8.28
N TRP A 198 0.85 -10.05 9.42
CA TRP A 198 2.26 -10.40 9.51
C TRP A 198 2.48 -11.83 9.07
N LEU A 199 3.47 -12.03 8.21
CA LEU A 199 3.88 -13.33 7.70
C LEU A 199 4.84 -14.05 8.67
N TRP A 200 4.35 -14.32 9.88
CA TRP A 200 5.11 -15.01 10.93
C TRP A 200 5.76 -16.32 10.43
N PRO A 201 7.08 -16.52 10.66
CA PRO A 201 7.76 -17.75 10.30
C PRO A 201 7.08 -18.97 10.93
N ALA A 202 7.00 -20.08 10.17
CA ALA A 202 6.39 -21.35 10.58
C ALA A 202 4.89 -21.35 10.95
N VAL A 203 4.25 -20.17 11.07
CA VAL A 203 2.82 -20.03 11.38
C VAL A 203 2.01 -19.61 10.15
N SER A 204 2.58 -18.73 9.33
CA SER A 204 1.89 -18.25 8.13
C SER A 204 1.97 -19.29 7.01
N PRO A 205 0.89 -19.48 6.23
CA PRO A 205 0.96 -20.30 5.03
C PRO A 205 2.02 -19.79 4.04
N PRO A 206 2.58 -20.68 3.19
CA PRO A 206 3.48 -20.28 2.13
C PRO A 206 2.78 -19.38 1.10
N ALA A 207 3.58 -18.63 0.32
CA ALA A 207 3.08 -17.78 -0.76
C ALA A 207 2.33 -18.56 -1.85
N SER A 208 2.61 -19.87 -1.98
CA SER A 208 2.06 -20.75 -3.00
C SER A 208 1.61 -22.11 -2.44
N ALA A 209 0.61 -22.71 -3.07
CA ALA A 209 0.14 -24.07 -2.83
C ALA A 209 -0.19 -24.72 -4.17
N GLY A 210 0.57 -25.75 -4.57
CA GLY A 210 0.52 -26.28 -5.93
C GLY A 210 0.80 -25.18 -6.95
N LYS A 211 -0.09 -25.03 -7.94
CA LYS A 211 -0.02 -24.00 -9.00
C LYS A 211 -0.80 -22.71 -8.67
N VAL A 212 -1.13 -22.50 -7.40
CA VAL A 212 -1.76 -21.28 -6.90
C VAL A 212 -0.73 -20.46 -6.13
N VAL A 213 -0.65 -19.15 -6.39
CA VAL A 213 0.25 -18.21 -5.69
C VAL A 213 -0.49 -16.92 -5.36
N VAL A 214 -0.15 -16.26 -4.25
CA VAL A 214 -0.67 -14.94 -3.88
C VAL A 214 0.43 -13.88 -3.93
N VAL A 215 0.08 -12.66 -4.35
CA VAL A 215 0.99 -11.51 -4.46
C VAL A 215 0.35 -10.23 -3.92
N GLY A 216 1.16 -9.19 -3.69
CA GLY A 216 0.66 -7.90 -3.21
C GLY A 216 -0.12 -8.01 -1.90
N ASP A 217 -1.15 -7.18 -1.76
CA ASP A 217 -2.02 -7.14 -0.58
C ASP A 217 -2.78 -8.46 -0.30
N ALA A 218 -2.88 -9.37 -1.28
CA ALA A 218 -3.43 -10.71 -1.04
C ALA A 218 -2.49 -11.56 -0.19
N TRP A 219 -1.18 -11.33 -0.29
CA TRP A 219 -0.14 -12.05 0.46
C TRP A 219 0.34 -11.25 1.68
N HIS A 220 0.83 -10.03 1.48
CA HIS A 220 1.51 -9.19 2.48
C HIS A 220 0.83 -7.82 2.69
N PRO A 221 -0.45 -7.79 3.10
CA PRO A 221 -1.11 -6.52 3.39
C PRO A 221 -0.41 -5.80 4.54
N MET A 222 -0.06 -4.54 4.31
CA MET A 222 0.70 -3.72 5.25
C MET A 222 0.08 -2.34 5.44
N THR A 223 0.38 -1.74 6.59
CA THR A 223 0.00 -0.36 6.85
C THR A 223 0.75 0.61 5.91
N PRO A 224 0.15 1.74 5.51
CA PRO A 224 0.72 2.65 4.50
C PRO A 224 1.89 3.51 5.02
N ASN A 225 2.44 3.18 6.18
CA ASN A 225 3.31 4.07 6.96
C ASN A 225 4.70 4.27 6.34
N LEU A 226 5.10 3.39 5.41
CA LEU A 226 6.33 3.49 4.63
C LEU A 226 6.08 3.76 3.15
N GLY A 227 4.81 3.83 2.72
CA GLY A 227 4.47 4.04 1.30
C GLY A 227 4.88 2.90 0.35
N GLN A 228 5.10 1.68 0.84
CA GLN A 228 5.70 0.60 0.04
C GLN A 228 4.75 -0.45 -0.53
N GLY A 229 3.49 -0.55 -0.08
CA GLY A 229 2.62 -1.67 -0.48
C GLY A 229 2.51 -1.86 -2.00
N ALA A 230 2.24 -0.78 -2.74
CA ALA A 230 2.17 -0.83 -4.20
C ALA A 230 3.53 -1.10 -4.86
N CYS A 231 4.62 -0.54 -4.34
CA CYS A 231 5.97 -0.82 -4.82
C CYS A 231 6.29 -2.31 -4.67
N CYS A 232 6.01 -2.91 -3.51
CA CYS A 232 6.23 -4.33 -3.27
C CYS A 232 5.38 -5.23 -4.17
N ALA A 233 4.15 -4.84 -4.50
CA ALA A 233 3.33 -5.57 -5.47
C ALA A 233 3.91 -5.52 -6.90
N LEU A 234 4.54 -4.40 -7.29
CA LEU A 234 5.25 -4.29 -8.57
C LEU A 234 6.54 -5.12 -8.57
N GLU A 235 7.29 -5.11 -7.47
CA GLU A 235 8.44 -6.00 -7.27
C GLU A 235 8.02 -7.47 -7.39
N ASP A 236 6.89 -7.85 -6.79
CA ASP A 236 6.34 -9.21 -6.89
C ASP A 236 6.06 -9.60 -8.33
N ALA A 237 5.42 -8.71 -9.10
CA ALA A 237 5.09 -8.97 -10.50
C ALA A 237 6.35 -9.26 -11.33
N VAL A 238 7.42 -8.50 -11.12
CA VAL A 238 8.71 -8.70 -11.82
C VAL A 238 9.35 -10.03 -11.44
N VAL A 239 9.48 -10.32 -10.13
CA VAL A 239 10.12 -11.56 -9.67
C VAL A 239 9.31 -12.78 -10.13
N LEU A 240 7.99 -12.77 -9.92
CA LEU A 240 7.12 -13.88 -10.29
C LEU A 240 7.15 -14.15 -11.79
N ALA A 241 7.06 -13.09 -12.63
CA ALA A 241 7.09 -13.23 -14.08
C ALA A 241 8.42 -13.86 -14.56
N LYS A 242 9.56 -13.46 -13.98
CA LYS A 242 10.86 -14.06 -14.31
C LYS A 242 10.92 -15.55 -13.96
N LYS A 243 10.53 -15.93 -12.75
CA LYS A 243 10.56 -17.33 -12.29
C LYS A 243 9.63 -18.20 -13.16
N LEU A 244 8.42 -17.72 -13.44
CA LEU A 244 7.47 -18.41 -14.31
C LEU A 244 7.97 -18.52 -15.75
N ALA A 245 8.55 -17.46 -16.31
CA ALA A 245 9.10 -17.51 -17.67
C ALA A 245 10.23 -18.53 -17.81
N GLY A 246 11.07 -18.68 -16.77
CA GLY A 246 12.09 -19.73 -16.71
C GLY A 246 11.48 -21.13 -16.73
N ALA A 247 10.51 -21.39 -15.86
CA ALA A 247 9.83 -22.69 -15.77
C ALA A 247 9.01 -23.06 -17.02
N ILE A 248 8.36 -22.07 -17.66
CA ILE A 248 7.58 -22.32 -18.89
C ILE A 248 8.51 -22.66 -20.07
N LYS A 249 9.69 -22.03 -20.16
CA LYS A 249 10.64 -22.26 -21.25
C LYS A 249 11.37 -23.58 -21.18
N SER A 250 11.58 -24.14 -19.98
CA SER A 250 12.31 -25.39 -19.83
C SER A 250 11.54 -26.61 -20.37
N ASN A 251 10.22 -26.49 -20.65
CA ASN A 251 9.37 -27.58 -21.15
C ASN A 251 9.41 -28.86 -20.28
N GLU A 252 9.99 -28.79 -19.09
CA GLU A 252 10.13 -29.88 -18.14
C GLU A 252 9.01 -29.79 -17.13
N ASP A 253 8.09 -30.76 -17.21
CA ASP A 253 7.20 -31.31 -16.18
C ASP A 253 6.41 -30.34 -15.25
N HIS A 254 5.26 -30.79 -14.73
CA HIS A 254 4.42 -29.96 -13.86
C HIS A 254 5.12 -29.46 -12.58
N SER A 255 6.18 -30.14 -12.16
CA SER A 255 6.99 -29.81 -10.98
C SER A 255 7.79 -28.51 -11.11
N SER A 256 8.12 -28.07 -12.34
CA SER A 256 8.90 -26.85 -12.58
C SER A 256 8.15 -25.57 -12.21
N VAL A 257 6.84 -25.52 -12.48
CA VAL A 257 5.99 -24.37 -12.13
C VAL A 257 5.84 -24.25 -10.62
N GLU A 258 5.55 -25.34 -9.93
CA GLU A 258 5.39 -25.30 -8.47
C GLU A 258 6.68 -24.88 -7.77
N GLU A 259 7.84 -25.36 -8.25
CA GLU A 259 9.14 -24.93 -7.76
C GLU A 259 9.40 -23.45 -8.03
N ALA A 260 9.04 -22.94 -9.22
CA ALA A 260 9.14 -21.51 -9.51
C ALA A 260 8.29 -20.64 -8.57
N LEU A 261 7.06 -21.06 -8.25
CA LEU A 261 6.19 -20.36 -7.31
C LEU A 261 6.74 -20.41 -5.87
N ARG A 262 7.30 -21.54 -5.45
CA ARG A 262 7.96 -21.70 -4.15
C ARG A 262 9.21 -20.82 -4.06
N SER A 263 10.03 -20.81 -5.10
CA SER A 263 11.22 -19.96 -5.20
C SER A 263 10.86 -18.48 -5.13
N TYR A 264 9.80 -18.04 -5.81
CA TYR A 264 9.24 -16.70 -5.67
C TYR A 264 8.93 -16.35 -4.21
N GLY A 265 8.20 -17.22 -3.50
CA GLY A 265 7.85 -17.01 -2.10
C GLY A 265 9.08 -16.89 -1.20
N SER A 266 10.06 -17.77 -1.38
CA SER A 266 11.31 -17.78 -0.61
C SER A 266 12.18 -16.54 -0.85
N GLU A 267 12.26 -16.06 -2.10
CA GLU A 267 13.01 -14.85 -2.45
C GLU A 267 12.34 -13.58 -1.90
N ARG A 268 11.00 -13.53 -1.96
CA ARG A 268 10.25 -12.33 -1.57
C ARG A 268 9.99 -12.23 -0.08
N TRP A 269 9.86 -13.33 0.65
CA TRP A 269 9.52 -13.30 2.09
C TRP A 269 10.50 -12.46 2.94
N PRO A 270 11.83 -12.57 2.78
CA PRO A 270 12.80 -11.73 3.51
C PRO A 270 12.67 -10.24 3.22
N ARG A 271 12.08 -9.87 2.07
CA ARG A 271 11.79 -8.50 1.69
C ARG A 271 10.48 -8.00 2.29
N VAL A 272 9.40 -8.79 2.21
CA VAL A 272 8.05 -8.34 2.56
C VAL A 272 7.74 -8.44 4.06
N PHE A 273 8.27 -9.44 4.76
CA PHE A 273 7.95 -9.64 6.18
C PHE A 273 8.54 -8.52 7.07
N PRO A 274 9.85 -8.21 7.03
CA PRO A 274 10.41 -7.13 7.84
C PRO A 274 9.77 -5.78 7.51
N LEU A 275 9.38 -5.58 6.24
CA LEU A 275 8.75 -4.35 5.80
C LEU A 275 7.36 -4.16 6.39
N THR A 276 6.55 -5.22 6.43
CA THR A 276 5.21 -5.21 7.03
C THR A 276 5.30 -4.87 8.53
N VAL A 277 6.24 -5.51 9.23
CA VAL A 277 6.50 -5.28 10.66
C VAL A 277 6.99 -3.85 10.91
N ARG A 278 7.95 -3.37 10.12
CA ARG A 278 8.48 -2.00 10.22
C ARG A 278 7.40 -0.96 9.95
N ALA A 279 6.54 -1.19 8.95
CA ALA A 279 5.43 -0.30 8.65
C ALA A 279 4.48 -0.17 9.85
N TYR A 280 4.13 -1.28 10.50
CA TYR A 280 3.32 -1.24 11.72
C TYR A 280 3.98 -0.37 12.82
N PHE A 281 5.22 -0.67 13.18
CA PHE A 281 5.91 0.05 14.27
C PHE A 281 6.08 1.53 14.01
N VAL A 282 6.42 1.93 12.78
CA VAL A 282 6.50 3.35 12.39
C VAL A 282 5.14 4.02 12.56
N GLY A 283 4.05 3.35 12.19
CA GLY A 283 2.69 3.85 12.43
C GLY A 283 2.41 4.08 13.91
N SER A 284 2.64 3.05 14.72
CA SER A 284 2.35 3.08 16.16
C SER A 284 3.14 4.18 16.89
N ILE A 285 4.41 4.39 16.53
CA ILE A 285 5.24 5.48 17.09
C ILE A 285 4.72 6.86 16.67
N LEU A 286 4.38 7.02 15.39
CA LEU A 286 3.90 8.30 14.87
C LEU A 286 2.51 8.68 15.40
N GLN A 287 1.75 7.70 15.87
CA GLN A 287 0.38 7.84 16.40
C GLN A 287 0.30 7.97 17.92
N TRP A 288 1.42 8.21 18.60
CA TRP A 288 1.40 8.49 20.04
C TRP A 288 0.60 9.76 20.38
N GLU A 289 -0.11 9.71 21.50
CA GLU A 289 -0.96 10.79 21.98
C GLU A 289 -0.34 11.54 23.18
N ASN A 290 0.57 10.90 23.91
CA ASN A 290 1.15 11.48 25.12
C ASN A 290 1.90 12.79 24.79
N PRO A 291 1.53 13.94 25.41
CA PRO A 291 2.12 15.23 25.08
C PRO A 291 3.64 15.30 25.31
N LEU A 292 4.15 14.67 26.37
CA LEU A 292 5.59 14.66 26.67
C LEU A 292 6.35 13.88 25.61
N VAL A 293 5.84 12.70 25.26
CA VAL A 293 6.45 11.86 24.21
C VAL A 293 6.43 12.57 22.86
N CYS A 294 5.32 13.24 22.51
CA CYS A 294 5.22 14.02 21.28
C CYS A 294 6.16 15.24 21.29
N SER A 295 6.37 15.87 22.45
CA SER A 295 7.35 16.95 22.60
C SER A 295 8.77 16.45 22.36
N VAL A 296 9.16 15.31 22.93
CA VAL A 296 10.47 14.66 22.67
C VAL A 296 10.60 14.30 21.19
N ARG A 297 9.56 13.72 20.59
CA ARG A 297 9.51 13.42 19.15
C ARG A 297 9.82 14.66 18.31
N ASN A 298 9.09 15.75 18.56
CA ASN A 298 9.16 16.97 17.76
C ASN A 298 10.46 17.77 17.98
N ASN A 299 11.04 17.73 19.18
CA ASN A 299 12.19 18.57 19.52
C ASN A 299 13.54 17.84 19.48
N ILE A 300 13.54 16.51 19.55
CA ILE A 300 14.77 15.70 19.61
C ILE A 300 14.78 14.65 18.50
N VAL A 301 13.77 13.77 18.44
CA VAL A 301 13.83 12.60 17.55
C VAL A 301 13.82 13.00 16.08
N ILE A 302 12.80 13.74 15.62
CA ILE A 302 12.67 14.14 14.22
C ILE A 302 13.81 15.06 13.76
N PRO A 303 14.19 16.11 14.52
CA PRO A 303 15.21 17.04 14.05
C PRO A 303 16.63 16.46 14.15
N LYS A 304 16.93 15.64 15.17
CA LYS A 304 18.32 15.26 15.51
C LYS A 304 18.66 13.78 15.30
N LEU A 305 17.69 12.87 15.41
CA LEU A 305 17.95 11.41 15.48
C LEU A 305 17.49 10.64 14.25
N VAL A 306 16.48 11.12 13.52
CA VAL A 306 16.06 10.55 12.24
C VAL A 306 17.28 10.63 11.28
N ARG A 307 17.70 9.49 10.71
CA ARG A 307 18.75 9.44 9.69
C ARG A 307 18.20 8.77 8.45
N LEU A 308 18.28 9.43 7.30
CA LEU A 308 17.49 9.02 6.14
C LEU A 308 18.06 7.82 5.39
N GLY A 309 19.38 7.61 5.36
CA GLY A 309 19.98 6.41 4.78
C GLY A 309 19.37 5.10 5.31
N PRO A 310 19.50 4.79 6.61
CA PRO A 310 18.86 3.60 7.21
C PRO A 310 17.32 3.64 7.15
N LEU A 311 16.73 4.83 7.09
CA LEU A 311 15.29 4.98 6.91
C LEU A 311 14.84 4.65 5.50
N LEU A 312 15.68 4.79 4.48
CA LEU A 312 15.37 4.55 3.08
C LEU A 312 15.95 3.23 2.55
N GLU A 313 16.70 2.45 3.32
CA GLU A 313 17.13 1.10 2.89
C GLU A 313 15.98 0.22 2.39
N HIS A 314 14.77 0.46 2.91
CA HIS A 314 13.58 -0.23 2.44
C HIS A 314 13.12 0.16 1.03
N THR A 315 13.64 1.23 0.42
CA THR A 315 13.34 1.60 -0.98
C THR A 315 14.29 0.92 -1.97
N ASN A 316 15.41 0.38 -1.49
CA ASN A 316 16.34 -0.35 -2.32
C ASN A 316 15.74 -1.69 -2.72
N PHE A 317 15.60 -1.88 -4.02
CA PHE A 317 15.27 -3.15 -4.62
C PHE A 317 16.10 -3.34 -5.88
N THR A 318 17.06 -4.27 -5.77
CA THR A 318 17.73 -4.84 -6.92
C THR A 318 17.21 -6.27 -7.02
N PRO A 319 16.45 -6.64 -8.06
CA PRO A 319 16.18 -8.05 -8.31
C PRO A 319 17.53 -8.78 -8.35
N GLU A 320 17.71 -9.89 -7.63
CA GLU A 320 18.90 -10.71 -7.82
C GLU A 320 18.96 -11.07 -9.31
N SER A 321 19.96 -10.51 -10.02
CA SER A 321 20.08 -10.47 -11.48
C SER A 321 18.89 -9.83 -12.25
N LEU A 322 19.02 -8.55 -12.56
CA LEU A 322 18.47 -7.98 -13.81
C LEU A 322 19.38 -8.34 -14.98
#